data_AF-A0A9D9KFF7-F1
#
_entry.id   AF-A0A9D9KFF7-F1
#
_cell.length_a   1.000
_cell.length_b   1.000
_cell.length_c   1.000
_cell.angle_alpha   90.00
_cell.angle_beta   90.00
_cell.angle_gamma   90.00
#
_symmetry.space_group_name_H-M   'P 1'
#
loop_
_entity.id
_entity.type
_entity.pdbx_description
1 polymer ?
#
loop_
_entity_poly.entity_id
_entity_poly.type
_entity_poly.pdbx_seq_one_letter_code
_entity_poly.pdbx_strand_id
1 'polypeptide(L)'
;MQRLEYWLTPLLLVTIAIVQIYLASTANLSPWKGGGFGMFSTIDAPSMRVLLAEGVDTENQLVRLDVFGDLDKPTRRRLQALPKVDDLEEIAQQLLAQEFVPIEIRREVIYKKLQAENPSIEFPQIETRSNSQPLYRIKSPRDPIDLERPIKTLKRARLQWLRLRFDVDRTRMWIEPMTDAIEVSRIAKNEP
;
A
#
# COMPACT_ATOMS: atom_id res chain seq x y z
N MET A 1 29.31 -40.33 15.35
CA MET A 1 28.16 -39.39 15.33
C MET A 1 28.46 -38.07 16.04
N GLN A 2 29.12 -38.05 17.20
CA GLN A 2 29.40 -36.82 17.99
C GLN A 2 30.04 -35.64 17.23
N ARG A 3 30.95 -35.88 16.25
CA ARG A 3 31.60 -34.78 15.50
C ARG A 3 30.64 -33.98 14.62
N LEU A 4 29.56 -34.58 14.11
CA LEU A 4 28.62 -33.89 13.22
C LEU A 4 27.76 -32.87 13.98
N GLU A 5 27.41 -33.18 15.23
CA GLU A 5 26.62 -32.32 16.12
C GLU A 5 27.38 -31.02 16.45
N TYR A 6 28.70 -31.09 16.64
CA TYR A 6 29.53 -29.88 16.87
C TYR A 6 29.54 -28.92 15.69
N TRP A 7 29.41 -29.43 14.45
CA TRP A 7 29.41 -28.60 13.25
C TRP A 7 28.04 -28.10 12.86
N LEU A 8 26.96 -28.67 13.41
CA LEU A 8 25.60 -28.27 13.07
C LEU A 8 25.33 -26.81 13.44
N THR A 9 25.69 -26.40 14.66
CA THR A 9 25.49 -25.02 15.13
C THR A 9 26.24 -23.97 14.29
N PRO A 10 27.57 -24.08 14.06
CA PRO A 10 28.26 -23.11 13.23
C PRO A 10 27.79 -23.13 11.77
N LEU A 11 27.47 -24.30 11.20
CA LEU A 11 26.90 -24.39 9.84
C LEU A 11 25.55 -23.66 9.75
N LEU A 12 24.69 -23.83 10.75
CA LEU A 12 23.40 -23.16 10.82
C LEU A 12 23.57 -21.64 10.94
N LEU A 13 24.50 -21.16 11.77
CA LEU A 13 24.81 -19.73 11.90
C LEU A 13 25.37 -19.15 10.60
N VAL A 14 26.30 -19.85 9.93
CA VAL A 14 26.84 -19.43 8.63
C VAL A 14 25.73 -19.38 7.57
N THR A 15 24.83 -20.36 7.56
CA THR A 15 23.69 -20.39 6.65
C THR A 15 22.76 -19.21 6.88
N ILE A 16 22.40 -18.93 8.13
CA ILE A 16 21.58 -17.76 8.50
C ILE A 16 22.29 -16.47 8.06
N ALA A 17 23.58 -16.33 8.30
CA ALA A 17 24.35 -15.14 7.92
C ALA A 17 24.35 -14.93 6.40
N ILE A 18 24.60 -16.00 5.61
CA ILE A 18 24.54 -15.94 4.14
C ILE A 18 23.16 -15.51 3.67
N VAL A 19 22.08 -16.09 4.22
CA VAL A 19 20.70 -15.73 3.88
C VAL A 19 20.42 -14.26 4.22
N GLN A 20 20.86 -13.77 5.38
CA GLN A 20 20.67 -12.38 5.78
C GLN A 20 21.43 -11.41 4.88
N ILE A 21 22.68 -11.73 4.50
CA ILE A 21 23.46 -10.93 3.55
C ILE A 21 22.78 -10.91 2.19
N TYR A 22 22.35 -12.07 1.70
CA TYR A 22 21.63 -12.19 0.43
C TYR A 22 20.36 -11.34 0.43
N LEU A 23 19.51 -11.47 1.45
CA LEU A 23 18.27 -10.69 1.58
C LEU A 23 18.52 -9.20 1.76
N ALA A 24 19.53 -8.79 2.52
CA ALA A 24 19.88 -7.39 2.67
C ALA A 24 20.34 -6.76 1.35
N SER A 25 21.00 -7.54 0.48
CA SER A 25 21.47 -7.09 -0.83
C SER A 25 20.39 -7.10 -1.92
N THR A 26 19.38 -7.98 -1.84
CA THR A 26 18.41 -8.18 -2.93
C THR A 26 16.99 -7.71 -2.60
N ALA A 27 16.56 -7.76 -1.35
CA ALA A 27 15.15 -7.66 -0.99
C ALA A 27 14.69 -6.26 -0.54
N ASN A 28 15.45 -5.19 -0.88
CA ASN A 28 15.14 -3.81 -0.49
C ASN A 28 14.72 -3.68 0.99
N LEU A 29 15.35 -4.48 1.87
CA LEU A 29 14.98 -4.54 3.29
C LEU A 29 15.30 -3.21 3.98
N SER A 30 14.48 -2.81 4.95
CA SER A 30 14.84 -1.66 5.77
C SER A 30 16.07 -2.06 6.59
N PRO A 31 17.14 -1.25 6.63
CA PRO A 31 18.28 -1.53 7.46
C PRO A 31 17.84 -1.84 8.90
N TRP A 32 18.46 -2.83 9.53
CA TRP A 32 18.21 -3.10 10.94
C TRP A 32 18.50 -1.81 11.71
N LYS A 33 17.52 -1.34 12.50
CA LYS A 33 17.76 -0.27 13.47
C LYS A 33 18.75 -0.83 14.50
N GLY A 34 20.04 -0.65 14.26
CA GLY A 34 21.10 -1.27 15.04
C GLY A 34 20.96 -0.94 16.52
N GLY A 35 20.89 -1.97 17.37
CA GLY A 35 20.96 -1.86 18.83
C GLY A 35 22.41 -1.81 19.36
N GLY A 36 23.34 -1.21 18.59
CA GLY A 36 24.75 -1.08 18.94
C GLY A 36 25.19 0.39 18.99
N PHE A 37 26.31 0.67 19.66
CA PHE A 37 26.87 1.99 20.03
C PHE A 37 27.27 2.94 18.87
N GLY A 38 26.67 2.80 17.68
CA GLY A 38 26.83 3.69 16.53
C GLY A 38 25.48 4.01 15.91
N MET A 39 24.65 4.76 16.64
CA MET A 39 23.32 5.22 16.20
C MET A 39 23.44 6.29 15.10
N PHE A 40 23.62 5.86 13.86
CA PHE A 40 23.22 6.64 12.70
C PHE A 40 22.06 5.91 12.05
N SER A 41 20.86 6.14 12.59
CA SER A 41 19.64 5.62 11.99
C SER A 41 19.48 6.22 10.60
N THR A 42 19.79 5.45 9.55
CA THR A 42 19.23 5.74 8.23
C THR A 42 17.72 5.90 8.43
N ILE A 43 17.15 7.01 7.93
CA ILE A 43 15.72 7.37 8.09
C ILE A 43 14.79 6.38 7.34
N ASP A 44 15.34 5.29 6.81
CA ASP A 44 14.59 4.25 6.11
C ASP A 44 13.87 3.32 7.09
N ALA A 45 12.62 3.65 7.34
CA ALA A 45 11.69 2.79 8.07
C ALA A 45 10.62 2.26 7.11
N PRO A 46 9.98 1.11 7.40
CA PRO A 46 8.84 0.63 6.62
C PRO A 46 7.73 1.67 6.45
N SER A 47 7.55 2.58 7.41
CA SER A 47 6.59 3.69 7.32
C SER A 47 6.92 4.72 6.24
N MET A 48 8.17 4.79 5.77
CA MET A 48 8.59 5.67 4.68
C MET A 48 8.34 5.05 3.30
N ARG A 49 7.76 3.85 3.23
CA ARG A 49 7.45 3.16 1.99
C ARG A 49 5.97 3.29 1.69
N VAL A 50 5.68 3.80 0.50
CA VAL A 50 4.34 4.13 0.03
C VAL A 50 4.07 3.31 -1.22
N LEU A 51 2.87 2.75 -1.30
CA LEU A 51 2.39 2.11 -2.50
C LEU A 51 1.59 3.15 -3.29
N LEU A 52 2.10 3.53 -4.46
CA LEU A 52 1.32 4.30 -5.42
C LEU A 52 0.45 3.32 -6.20
N ALA A 53 -0.85 3.53 -6.17
CA ALA A 53 -1.82 2.74 -6.93
C ALA A 53 -2.70 3.69 -7.73
N GLU A 54 -2.63 3.55 -9.04
CA GLU A 54 -3.42 4.31 -10.01
C GLU A 54 -4.20 3.32 -10.87
N GLY A 55 -5.41 3.70 -11.25
CA GLY A 55 -6.29 2.90 -12.08
C GLY A 55 -6.86 3.72 -13.21
N VAL A 56 -7.28 3.04 -14.27
CA VAL A 56 -8.10 3.63 -15.33
C VAL A 56 -9.45 2.96 -15.28
N ASP A 57 -10.50 3.75 -15.09
CA ASP A 57 -11.89 3.29 -15.07
C ASP A 57 -12.39 2.93 -16.48
N THR A 58 -13.57 2.31 -16.58
CA THR A 58 -14.24 2.02 -17.85
C THR A 58 -14.51 3.27 -18.70
N GLU A 59 -14.73 4.42 -18.07
CA GLU A 59 -14.85 5.74 -18.72
C GLU A 59 -13.50 6.35 -19.14
N ASN A 60 -12.40 5.60 -19.05
CA ASN A 60 -11.05 6.03 -19.38
C ASN A 60 -10.55 7.23 -18.54
N GLN A 61 -11.11 7.39 -17.33
CA GLN A 61 -10.67 8.38 -16.36
C GLN A 61 -9.59 7.79 -15.45
N LEU A 62 -8.58 8.60 -15.13
CA LEU A 62 -7.53 8.22 -14.18
C LEU A 62 -8.06 8.35 -12.75
N VAL A 63 -7.89 7.28 -11.98
CA VAL A 63 -8.42 7.12 -10.62
C VAL A 63 -7.25 6.81 -9.68
N ARG A 64 -7.14 7.52 -8.56
CA ARG A 64 -6.16 7.21 -7.52
C ARG A 64 -6.77 6.28 -6.48
N LEU A 65 -6.02 5.26 -6.06
CA LEU A 65 -6.51 4.19 -5.20
C LEU A 65 -5.79 4.20 -3.84
N ASP A 66 -6.54 4.03 -2.76
CA ASP A 66 -6.03 3.74 -1.42
C ASP A 66 -6.07 2.23 -1.17
N VAL A 67 -4.99 1.54 -1.51
CA VAL A 67 -4.87 0.08 -1.32
C VAL A 67 -4.63 -0.26 0.16
N PHE A 68 -3.89 0.57 0.89
CA PHE A 68 -3.54 0.29 2.29
C PHE A 68 -4.65 0.63 3.28
N GLY A 69 -5.61 1.47 2.91
CA GLY A 69 -6.74 1.84 3.76
C GLY A 69 -7.61 0.66 4.17
N ASP A 70 -7.68 -0.38 3.32
CA ASP A 70 -8.54 -1.55 3.53
C ASP A 70 -7.77 -2.81 3.94
N LEU A 71 -6.43 -2.79 3.91
CA LEU A 71 -5.58 -3.88 4.37
C LEU A 71 -5.45 -3.92 5.90
N ASP A 72 -5.35 -5.13 6.44
CA ASP A 72 -5.10 -5.33 7.86
C ASP A 72 -3.68 -4.86 8.26
N LYS A 73 -3.54 -4.41 9.51
CA LYS A 73 -2.27 -3.87 10.03
C LYS A 73 -1.08 -4.83 9.86
N PRO A 74 -1.17 -6.14 10.16
CA PRO A 74 -0.03 -7.02 10.00
C PRO A 74 0.36 -7.22 8.53
N THR A 75 -0.61 -7.44 7.62
CA THR A 75 -0.32 -7.54 6.18
C THR A 75 0.33 -6.27 5.64
N ARG A 76 -0.20 -5.09 5.99
CA ARG A 76 0.39 -3.80 5.59
C ARG A 76 1.85 -3.68 6.07
N ARG A 77 2.12 -4.01 7.34
CA ARG A 77 3.49 -3.97 7.89
C ARG A 77 4.41 -4.93 7.16
N ARG A 78 3.95 -6.15 6.87
CA ARG A 78 4.69 -7.15 6.10
C ARG A 78 5.01 -6.62 4.70
N LEU A 79 4.03 -6.05 4.00
CA LEU A 79 4.18 -5.48 2.65
C LEU A 79 5.22 -4.36 2.62
N GLN A 80 5.15 -3.45 3.59
CA GLN A 80 6.12 -2.36 3.71
C GLN A 80 7.52 -2.86 4.10
N ALA A 81 7.64 -3.86 4.97
CA ALA A 81 8.94 -4.37 5.42
C ALA A 81 9.70 -5.10 4.30
N LEU A 82 8.99 -5.87 3.49
CA LEU A 82 9.53 -6.66 2.38
C LEU A 82 8.70 -6.40 1.11
N PRO A 83 8.98 -5.31 0.37
CA PRO A 83 8.24 -4.98 -0.84
C PRO A 83 8.71 -5.89 -1.99
N LYS A 84 7.92 -6.90 -2.34
CA LYS A 84 8.18 -7.76 -3.50
C LYS A 84 7.36 -7.32 -4.71
N VAL A 85 7.89 -7.62 -5.89
CA VAL A 85 7.23 -7.42 -7.18
C VAL A 85 6.03 -8.37 -7.31
N ASP A 86 6.19 -9.63 -6.93
CA ASP A 86 5.12 -10.64 -6.98
C ASP A 86 3.88 -10.21 -6.18
N ASP A 87 4.07 -9.58 -5.01
CA ASP A 87 2.96 -9.08 -4.20
C ASP A 87 2.21 -7.94 -4.92
N LEU A 88 2.91 -7.08 -5.66
CA LEU A 88 2.28 -6.00 -6.42
C LEU A 88 1.44 -6.55 -7.56
N GLU A 89 1.91 -7.59 -8.24
CA GLU A 89 1.19 -8.22 -9.33
C GLU A 89 -0.10 -8.88 -8.82
N GLU A 90 -0.02 -9.63 -7.72
CA GLU A 90 -1.18 -10.25 -7.08
C GLU A 90 -2.22 -9.19 -6.66
N ILE A 91 -1.78 -8.13 -5.99
CA ILE A 91 -2.66 -7.02 -5.58
C ILE A 91 -3.27 -6.34 -6.81
N ALA A 92 -2.48 -6.05 -7.85
CA ALA A 92 -2.97 -5.41 -9.06
C ALA A 92 -4.05 -6.23 -9.76
N GLN A 93 -3.86 -7.55 -9.85
CA GLN A 93 -4.86 -8.47 -10.41
C GLN A 93 -6.16 -8.48 -9.58
N GLN A 94 -6.04 -8.53 -8.23
CA GLN A 94 -7.19 -8.49 -7.34
C GLN A 94 -7.99 -7.18 -7.48
N LEU A 95 -7.30 -6.04 -7.63
CA LEU A 95 -7.95 -4.73 -7.78
C LEU A 95 -8.83 -4.65 -9.03
N LEU A 96 -8.47 -5.32 -10.13
CA LEU A 96 -9.29 -5.34 -11.36
C LEU A 96 -10.63 -6.05 -11.20
N ALA A 97 -10.81 -6.87 -10.16
CA ALA A 97 -12.06 -7.57 -9.87
C ALA A 97 -12.97 -6.79 -8.90
N GLN A 98 -12.49 -5.71 -8.31
CA GLN A 98 -13.19 -4.99 -7.24
C GLN A 98 -13.97 -3.77 -7.76
N GLU A 99 -14.95 -3.38 -6.96
CA GLU A 99 -15.67 -2.11 -7.10
C GLU A 99 -15.05 -1.06 -6.19
N PHE A 100 -14.98 0.18 -6.68
CA PHE A 100 -14.34 1.28 -5.98
C PHE A 100 -15.30 2.40 -5.66
N VAL A 101 -15.17 2.93 -4.44
CA VAL A 101 -15.97 4.03 -3.92
C VAL A 101 -15.07 5.14 -3.38
N PRO A 102 -15.44 6.42 -3.55
CA PRO A 102 -14.72 7.55 -2.94
C PRO A 102 -14.54 7.37 -1.43
N ILE A 103 -13.36 7.70 -0.90
CA ILE A 103 -13.03 7.54 0.52
C ILE A 103 -13.92 8.42 1.42
N GLU A 104 -14.41 9.54 0.89
CA GLU A 104 -15.26 10.51 1.59
C GLU A 104 -16.60 9.89 2.03
N ILE A 105 -17.11 8.90 1.30
CA ILE A 105 -18.37 8.21 1.62
C ILE A 105 -18.32 7.63 3.04
N ARG A 106 -17.17 7.11 3.48
CA ARG A 106 -17.03 6.55 4.84
C ARG A 106 -17.34 7.61 5.90
N ARG A 107 -16.88 8.85 5.69
CA ARG A 107 -17.13 9.97 6.62
C ARG A 107 -18.58 10.41 6.56
N GLU A 108 -19.14 10.53 5.36
CA GLU A 108 -20.54 10.91 5.15
C GLU A 108 -21.51 9.93 5.84
N VAL A 109 -21.26 8.63 5.72
CA VAL A 109 -22.07 7.59 6.39
C VAL A 109 -21.97 7.69 7.91
N ILE A 110 -20.76 7.92 8.44
CA ILE A 110 -20.57 8.10 9.89
C ILE A 110 -21.32 9.36 10.36
N TYR A 111 -21.22 10.47 9.64
CA TYR A 111 -21.92 11.72 10.01
C TYR A 111 -23.43 11.56 9.93
N LYS A 112 -23.96 10.94 8.86
CA LYS A 112 -25.40 10.64 8.75
C LYS A 112 -25.87 9.78 9.93
N LYS A 113 -25.10 8.77 10.34
CA LYS A 113 -25.41 7.93 11.50
C LYS A 113 -25.39 8.71 12.82
N LEU A 114 -24.36 9.51 13.06
CA LEU A 114 -24.23 10.32 14.27
C LEU A 114 -25.29 11.42 14.36
N GLN A 115 -25.67 12.01 13.24
CA GLN A 115 -26.73 13.02 13.17
C GLN A 115 -28.11 12.40 13.44
N ALA A 116 -28.35 11.16 12.97
CA ALA A 116 -29.54 10.41 13.31
C ALA A 116 -29.62 10.06 14.81
N GLU A 117 -28.48 9.80 15.44
CA GLU A 117 -28.39 9.55 16.89
C GLU A 117 -28.46 10.85 17.72
N ASN A 118 -27.94 11.97 17.21
CA ASN A 118 -27.90 13.27 17.90
C ASN A 118 -28.19 14.42 16.91
N PRO A 119 -29.46 14.82 16.75
CA PRO A 119 -29.87 15.83 15.77
C PRO A 119 -29.33 17.25 16.04
N SER A 120 -28.92 17.53 17.28
CA SER A 120 -28.43 18.83 17.73
C SER A 120 -26.95 19.08 17.39
N ILE A 121 -26.23 18.09 16.86
CA ILE A 121 -24.83 18.22 16.48
C ILE A 121 -24.77 18.64 15.00
N GLU A 122 -24.25 19.85 14.75
CA GLU A 122 -23.89 20.29 13.40
C GLU A 122 -22.54 19.68 13.01
N PHE A 123 -22.53 18.93 11.91
CA PHE A 123 -21.29 18.40 11.33
C PHE A 123 -20.79 19.32 10.22
N PRO A 124 -19.47 19.55 10.11
CA PRO A 124 -18.91 20.33 9.02
C PRO A 124 -19.27 19.69 7.68
N GLN A 125 -19.74 20.49 6.73
CA GLN A 125 -19.97 20.02 5.38
C GLN A 125 -18.64 19.59 4.78
N ILE A 126 -18.61 18.39 4.18
CA ILE A 126 -17.41 17.88 3.52
C ILE A 126 -17.29 18.64 2.21
N GLU A 127 -16.55 19.75 2.24
CA GLU A 127 -16.11 20.43 1.03
C GLU A 127 -15.27 19.43 0.23
N THR A 128 -15.84 18.93 -0.87
CA THR A 128 -15.06 18.26 -1.90
C THR A 128 -14.10 19.32 -2.42
N ARG A 129 -12.81 19.22 -2.06
CA ARG A 129 -11.77 20.10 -2.62
C ARG A 129 -11.85 19.98 -4.15
N SER A 130 -12.46 20.98 -4.78
CA SER A 130 -12.94 20.95 -6.17
C SER A 130 -11.85 20.67 -7.21
N ASN A 131 -10.57 20.76 -6.84
CA ASN A 131 -9.44 20.58 -7.76
C ASN A 131 -8.57 19.34 -7.48
N SER A 132 -8.85 18.54 -6.45
CA SER A 132 -8.11 17.30 -6.21
C SER A 132 -8.97 16.09 -6.59
N GLN A 133 -8.49 15.26 -7.52
CA GLN A 133 -9.14 13.98 -7.84
C GLN A 133 -9.40 13.20 -6.54
N PRO A 134 -10.63 12.70 -6.33
CA PRO A 134 -10.95 11.95 -5.13
C PRO A 134 -10.11 10.67 -5.06
N LEU A 135 -9.78 10.27 -3.84
CA LEU A 135 -9.09 9.02 -3.57
C LEU A 135 -10.14 7.91 -3.41
N TYR A 136 -9.98 6.82 -4.13
CA TYR A 136 -10.95 5.72 -4.13
C TYR A 136 -10.42 4.56 -3.29
N ARG A 137 -11.33 3.88 -2.61
CA ARG A 137 -11.04 2.67 -1.85
C ARG A 137 -11.91 1.52 -2.32
N ILE A 138 -11.61 0.31 -1.87
CA ILE A 138 -12.41 -0.86 -2.21
C ILE A 138 -13.77 -0.71 -1.51
N LYS A 139 -14.84 -1.04 -2.25
CA LYS A 139 -16.21 -1.07 -1.72
C LYS A 139 -16.31 -2.13 -0.64
N SER A 140 -16.78 -1.72 0.53
CA SER A 140 -17.00 -2.60 1.67
C SER A 140 -18.46 -3.07 1.68
N PRO A 141 -18.77 -4.29 2.17
CA PRO A 141 -20.15 -4.73 2.40
C PRO A 141 -20.94 -3.83 3.37
N ARG A 142 -20.25 -3.01 4.16
CA ARG A 142 -20.86 -2.04 5.10
C ARG A 142 -21.24 -0.72 4.44
N ASP A 143 -20.86 -0.52 3.18
CA ASP A 143 -21.20 0.70 2.45
C ASP A 143 -22.70 0.71 2.12
N PRO A 144 -23.34 1.89 2.09
CA PRO A 144 -24.74 2.02 1.73
C PRO A 144 -25.01 1.39 0.35
N ILE A 145 -26.17 0.77 0.21
CA ILE A 145 -26.60 0.19 -1.07
C ILE A 145 -26.89 1.32 -2.09
N ASP A 146 -27.39 2.46 -1.59
CA ASP A 146 -27.75 3.63 -2.39
C ASP A 146 -26.66 4.70 -2.28
N LEU A 147 -25.61 4.53 -3.10
CA LEU A 147 -24.53 5.51 -3.20
C LEU A 147 -24.91 6.54 -4.26
N GLU A 148 -25.05 7.79 -3.85
CA GLU A 148 -25.25 8.93 -4.77
C GLU A 148 -24.05 9.16 -5.71
N ARG A 149 -22.89 8.54 -5.43
CA ARG A 149 -21.65 8.68 -6.20
C ARG A 149 -21.38 7.45 -7.06
N PRO A 150 -20.80 7.63 -8.27
CA PRO A 150 -20.57 6.53 -9.20
C PRO A 150 -19.57 5.54 -8.62
N ILE A 151 -19.98 4.27 -8.58
CA ILE A 151 -19.09 3.14 -8.34
C ILE A 151 -18.19 2.99 -9.56
N LYS A 152 -16.88 2.93 -9.33
CA LYS A 152 -15.88 2.84 -10.40
C LYS A 152 -15.35 1.40 -10.52
N THR A 153 -15.09 0.96 -11.75
CA THR A 153 -14.57 -0.38 -12.02
C THR A 153 -13.34 -0.28 -12.91
N LEU A 154 -12.25 -0.89 -12.49
CA LEU A 154 -10.97 -0.68 -13.16
C LEU A 154 -10.84 -1.54 -14.41
N LYS A 155 -10.46 -0.89 -15.52
CA LYS A 155 -10.00 -1.55 -16.75
C LYS A 155 -8.50 -1.85 -16.69
N ARG A 156 -7.73 -0.94 -16.10
CA ARG A 156 -6.27 -1.06 -15.90
C ARG A 156 -5.91 -0.62 -14.48
N ALA A 157 -4.87 -1.23 -13.92
CA ALA A 157 -4.27 -0.86 -12.66
C ALA A 157 -2.76 -0.78 -12.81
N ARG A 158 -2.16 0.31 -12.31
CA ARG A 158 -0.73 0.54 -12.26
C ARG A 158 -0.30 0.70 -10.80
N LEU A 159 0.61 -0.15 -10.34
CA LEU A 159 1.12 -0.13 -8.98
C LEU A 159 2.63 0.06 -8.97
N GLN A 160 3.13 0.82 -8.00
CA GLN A 160 4.56 1.04 -7.82
C GLN A 160 4.93 1.28 -6.36
N TRP A 161 6.00 0.63 -5.91
CA TRP A 161 6.60 0.95 -4.61
C TRP A 161 7.46 2.21 -4.70
N LEU A 162 7.19 3.12 -3.78
CA LEU A 162 7.90 4.38 -3.64
C LEU A 162 8.52 4.48 -2.25
N ARG A 163 9.69 5.10 -2.17
CA ARG A 163 10.40 5.39 -0.93
C ARG A 163 10.48 6.88 -0.71
N LEU A 164 10.04 7.32 0.45
CA LEU A 164 10.24 8.66 0.94
C LEU A 164 11.67 8.79 1.48
N ARG A 165 12.38 9.79 0.99
CA ARG A 165 13.72 10.14 1.42
C ARG A 165 13.72 11.57 1.94
N PHE A 166 14.44 11.78 3.03
CA PHE A 166 14.78 13.12 3.49
C PHE A 166 16.20 13.46 3.05
N ASP A 167 16.32 14.50 2.24
CA ASP A 167 17.59 15.08 1.84
C ASP A 167 17.97 16.14 2.88
N VAL A 168 19.00 15.83 3.68
CA VAL A 168 19.47 16.70 4.76
C VAL A 168 20.08 17.98 4.19
N ASP A 169 20.86 17.85 3.11
CA ASP A 169 21.58 18.97 2.49
C ASP A 169 20.61 19.99 1.90
N ARG A 170 19.50 19.50 1.31
CA ARG A 170 18.47 20.36 0.70
C ARG A 170 17.26 20.59 1.60
N THR A 171 17.27 20.05 2.82
CA THR A 171 16.16 20.13 3.79
C THR A 171 14.79 19.82 3.18
N ARG A 172 14.72 18.84 2.27
CA ARG A 172 13.50 18.52 1.52
C ARG A 172 13.20 17.04 1.52
N MET A 173 11.91 16.72 1.49
CA MET A 173 11.46 15.36 1.20
C MET A 173 11.35 15.17 -0.30
N TRP A 174 11.75 14.00 -0.77
CA TRP A 174 11.55 13.57 -2.15
C TRP A 174 11.20 12.10 -2.19
N ILE A 175 10.67 11.66 -3.33
CA ILE A 175 10.16 10.31 -3.53
C ILE A 175 11.00 9.65 -4.62
N GLU A 176 11.42 8.42 -4.35
CA GLU A 176 12.22 7.60 -5.26
C GLU A 176 11.49 6.27 -5.54
N PRO A 177 11.45 5.81 -6.80
CA PRO A 177 10.90 4.49 -7.10
C PRO A 177 11.79 3.38 -6.55
N MET A 178 11.21 2.40 -5.85
CA MET A 178 11.92 1.22 -5.34
C MET A 178 11.89 0.05 -6.33
N THR A 179 10.85 0.00 -7.14
CA THR A 179 10.61 -1.03 -8.15
C THR A 179 10.11 -0.36 -9.43
N ASP A 180 10.19 -1.09 -10.52
CA ASP A 180 9.45 -0.73 -11.72
C ASP A 180 7.94 -0.74 -11.43
N ALA A 181 7.21 0.07 -12.19
CA ALA A 181 5.76 0.08 -12.12
C ALA A 181 5.22 -1.18 -12.79
N ILE A 182 4.35 -1.90 -12.10
CA ILE A 182 3.60 -3.01 -12.69
C ILE A 182 2.30 -2.46 -13.23
N GLU A 183 1.96 -2.86 -14.44
CA GLU A 183 0.69 -2.53 -15.06
C GLU A 183 -0.06 -3.80 -15.45
N VAL A 184 -1.31 -3.89 -15.00
CA VAL A 184 -2.20 -5.01 -15.32
C VAL A 184 -3.46 -4.46 -15.96
N SER A 185 -3.91 -5.10 -17.03
CA SER A 185 -5.15 -4.76 -17.73
C SER A 185 -6.13 -5.93 -17.66
N ARG A 186 -7.42 -5.63 -17.49
CA ARG A 186 -8.48 -6.62 -17.69
C ARG A 186 -8.45 -7.01 -19.17
N ILE A 187 -8.01 -8.23 -19.46
CA ILE A 187 -8.04 -8.79 -20.82
C ILE A 187 -9.49 -8.74 -21.26
N ALA A 188 -9.78 -7.96 -22.29
CA ALA A 188 -11.07 -8.04 -22.96
C ALA A 188 -11.18 -9.50 -23.42
N LYS A 189 -12.13 -10.26 -22.85
CA LYS A 189 -12.57 -11.49 -23.50
C LYS A 189 -12.96 -11.06 -24.91
N ASN A 190 -12.16 -11.46 -25.90
CA ASN A 190 -12.61 -11.43 -27.29
C ASN A 190 -13.89 -12.27 -27.31
N GLU A 191 -15.04 -11.61 -27.42
CA GLU A 191 -16.26 -12.29 -27.82
C GLU A 191 -16.02 -12.86 -29.22
N PRO A 192 -16.34 -14.15 -29.44
CA PRO A 192 -16.23 -14.78 -30.75
C PRO A 192 -17.19 -14.18 -31.78
#